data_AF-A0A822B478-F1
#
_entry.id   AF-A0A822B478-F1
#
_cell.length_a   1.000
_cell.length_b   1.000
_cell.length_c   1.000
_cell.angle_alpha   90.00
_cell.angle_beta   90.00
_cell.angle_gamma   90.00
#
_symmetry.space_group_name_H-M   'P 1'
#
loop_
_entity.id
_entity.type
_entity.pdbx_description
1 polymer ?
#
loop_
_entity_poly.entity_id
_entity_poly.type
_entity_poly.pdbx_seq_one_letter_code
_entity_poly.pdbx_strand_id
1 'polypeptide(L)'
;TQGSVIVGGNGSGGQSNQLHWPVDKIQQWLFDRMSSLKNYLRNLNFFSSDLDTNAREDEQQRSNNIIATRVYLIVLLISLISIGIFIWVNSYITTVTLKYLTKEQLKNLPVGTKCPCSRISISYGEFTSLEPTYHQICSSDFISDRWINAIYTGSNATYFNI
;
A
#
# COMPACT_ATOMS: atom_id res chain seq x y z
N THR A 1 37.57 -58.19 12.44
CA THR A 1 37.16 -57.45 13.66
C THR A 1 35.71 -57.02 13.48
N GLN A 2 34.77 -57.69 14.15
CA GLN A 2 33.37 -57.24 14.19
C GLN A 2 33.21 -56.29 15.38
N GLY A 3 32.86 -55.03 15.11
CA GLY A 3 32.48 -54.08 16.16
C GLY A 3 30.99 -54.24 16.49
N SER A 4 30.64 -54.26 17.78
CA SER A 4 29.24 -54.13 18.19
C SER A 4 28.89 -52.66 18.36
N VAL A 5 27.73 -52.28 17.83
CA VAL A 5 27.15 -50.95 18.07
C VAL A 5 26.28 -51.06 19.32
N ILE A 6 26.68 -50.35 20.37
CA ILE A 6 25.89 -50.24 21.60
C ILE A 6 24.89 -49.11 21.37
N VAL A 7 23.63 -49.46 21.13
CA VAL A 7 22.52 -48.50 21.07
C VAL A 7 21.92 -48.33 22.47
N GLY A 8 22.06 -47.13 23.03
CA GLY A 8 21.45 -46.76 24.31
C GLY A 8 20.00 -46.31 24.13
N GLY A 9 19.04 -47.08 24.63
CA GLY A 9 17.64 -46.66 24.80
C GLY A 9 17.42 -46.02 26.19
N ASN A 10 16.40 -45.17 26.33
CA ASN A 10 16.11 -44.49 27.61
C ASN A 10 15.30 -45.34 28.62
N GLY A 11 15.19 -46.66 28.40
CA GLY A 11 14.61 -47.60 29.35
C GLY A 11 13.09 -47.76 29.32
N SER A 12 12.36 -47.23 28.33
CA SER A 12 10.92 -47.46 28.18
C SER A 12 10.56 -47.82 26.73
N GLY A 13 10.22 -49.08 26.49
CA GLY A 13 9.95 -49.65 25.15
C GLY A 13 10.57 -51.04 24.97
N GLY A 14 10.01 -51.85 24.05
CA GLY A 14 10.42 -53.24 23.82
C GLY A 14 11.52 -53.42 22.76
N GLN A 15 12.04 -52.34 22.16
CA GLN A 15 13.07 -52.39 21.11
C GLN A 15 14.07 -51.23 21.26
N SER A 16 15.32 -51.45 20.82
CA SER A 16 16.46 -50.54 21.00
C SER A 16 16.38 -49.22 20.20
N ASN A 17 15.44 -49.12 19.26
CA ASN A 17 15.18 -47.95 18.43
C ASN A 17 13.94 -47.14 18.89
N GLN A 18 13.31 -47.52 20.00
CA GLN A 18 12.16 -46.82 20.53
C GLN A 18 12.62 -45.70 21.47
N LEU A 19 12.57 -44.47 20.97
CA LEU A 19 12.79 -43.29 21.78
C LEU A 19 11.45 -42.88 22.40
N HIS A 20 11.21 -43.29 23.66
CA HIS A 20 10.01 -42.91 24.39
C HIS A 20 10.20 -41.55 25.04
N TRP A 21 9.84 -40.50 24.31
CA TRP A 21 9.72 -39.15 24.86
C TRP A 21 8.48 -39.09 25.76
N PRO A 22 8.56 -38.49 26.95
CA PRO A 22 7.41 -38.33 27.82
C PRO A 22 6.50 -37.21 27.31
N VAL A 23 5.88 -37.44 26.15
CA VAL A 23 4.94 -36.52 25.50
C VAL A 23 3.75 -36.22 26.39
N ASP A 24 3.34 -37.19 27.22
CA ASP A 24 2.33 -37.10 28.26
C ASP A 24 2.70 -36.07 29.34
N LYS A 25 3.95 -36.09 29.83
CA LYS A 25 4.42 -35.12 30.83
C LYS A 25 4.55 -33.72 30.25
N ILE A 26 5.01 -33.62 29.00
CA ILE A 26 5.13 -32.33 28.30
C ILE A 26 3.74 -31.75 28.04
N GLN A 27 2.78 -32.56 27.60
CA GLN A 27 1.39 -32.13 27.39
C GLN A 27 0.73 -31.70 28.71
N GLN A 28 0.93 -32.46 29.80
CA GLN A 28 0.41 -32.12 31.12
C GLN A 28 0.99 -30.79 31.61
N TRP A 29 2.31 -30.62 31.51
CA TRP A 29 2.99 -29.38 31.88
C TRP A 29 2.50 -28.18 31.05
N LEU A 30 2.29 -28.36 29.75
CA LEU A 30 1.75 -27.31 28.87
C LEU A 30 0.33 -26.93 29.29
N PHE A 31 -0.52 -27.90 29.60
CA PHE A 31 -1.89 -27.68 30.05
C PHE A 31 -1.94 -26.93 31.40
N ASP A 32 -1.08 -27.32 32.35
CA ASP A 32 -0.95 -26.68 33.66
C ASP A 32 -0.41 -25.24 33.54
N ARG A 33 0.49 -25.01 32.59
CA ARG A 33 1.01 -23.66 32.31
C ARG A 33 -0.04 -22.78 31.64
N MET A 34 -0.82 -23.33 30.70
CA MET A 34 -1.94 -22.63 30.05
C MET A 34 -3.03 -22.25 31.06
N SER A 35 -3.37 -23.14 31.98
CA SER A 35 -4.37 -22.86 33.02
C SER A 35 -3.90 -21.79 34.00
N SER A 36 -2.63 -21.83 34.42
CA SER A 36 -2.00 -20.80 35.25
C SER A 36 -2.00 -19.44 34.57
N LEU A 37 -1.64 -19.39 33.29
CA LEU A 37 -1.67 -18.16 32.49
C LEU A 37 -3.10 -17.61 32.35
N LYS A 38 -4.08 -18.48 32.10
CA LYS A 38 -5.49 -18.11 32.01
C LYS A 38 -5.99 -17.48 33.32
N ASN A 39 -5.62 -18.05 34.46
CA ASN A 39 -5.99 -17.53 35.78
C ASN A 39 -5.32 -16.17 36.07
N TYR A 40 -4.04 -16.03 35.69
CA TYR A 40 -3.34 -14.75 35.80
C TYR A 40 -4.00 -13.66 34.95
N LEU A 41 -4.29 -13.95 33.68
CA LEU A 41 -4.98 -13.03 32.78
C LEU A 41 -6.42 -12.71 33.24
N ARG A 42 -7.11 -13.66 33.89
CA ARG A 42 -8.48 -13.45 34.41
C ARG A 42 -8.54 -12.46 35.57
N ASN A 43 -7.47 -12.40 36.36
CA ASN A 43 -7.35 -11.55 37.54
C ASN A 43 -6.54 -10.28 37.27
N LEU A 44 -6.13 -10.05 36.02
CA LEU A 44 -5.39 -8.87 35.64
C LEU A 44 -6.28 -7.62 35.83
N ASN A 45 -5.74 -6.63 36.53
CA ASN A 45 -6.37 -5.33 36.69
C ASN A 45 -5.33 -4.26 36.33
N PHE A 46 -5.41 -3.76 35.11
CA PHE A 46 -4.46 -2.78 34.58
C PHE A 46 -4.69 -1.38 35.18
N PHE A 47 -5.93 -1.08 35.59
CA PHE A 47 -6.33 0.21 36.12
C PHE A 47 -6.42 0.21 37.65
N SER A 48 -5.54 -0.52 38.36
CA SER A 48 -5.51 -0.46 39.83
C SER A 48 -4.99 0.90 40.31
N SER A 49 -5.80 1.63 41.08
CA SER A 49 -5.40 2.83 41.80
C SER A 49 -4.67 2.45 43.09
N ASP A 50 -3.43 2.89 43.26
CA ASP A 50 -2.65 2.72 44.51
C ASP A 50 -2.99 3.79 45.57
N LEU A 51 -3.93 4.69 45.28
CA LEU A 51 -4.23 5.90 46.08
C LEU A 51 -5.54 5.84 46.88
N ASP A 52 -6.16 4.68 46.99
CA ASP A 52 -7.46 4.56 47.63
C ASP A 52 -7.35 4.40 49.15
N THR A 53 -7.77 5.43 49.88
CA THR A 53 -7.75 5.49 51.35
C THR A 53 -9.10 5.12 51.98
N ASN A 54 -10.13 4.85 51.17
CA ASN A 54 -11.53 4.73 51.59
C ASN A 54 -12.18 3.41 51.16
N ALA A 55 -12.13 2.40 52.03
CA ALA A 55 -12.54 1.00 51.80
C ALA A 55 -13.91 0.71 51.12
N ARG A 56 -14.83 1.68 51.02
CA ARG A 56 -16.16 1.50 50.40
C ARG A 56 -16.25 1.94 48.94
N GLU A 57 -15.45 2.91 48.52
CA GLU A 57 -15.40 3.35 47.11
C GLU A 57 -14.54 2.38 46.27
N ASP A 58 -13.61 1.70 46.95
CA ASP A 58 -12.63 0.77 46.39
C ASP A 58 -13.27 -0.46 45.72
N GLU A 59 -14.37 -1.01 46.25
CA GLU A 59 -15.00 -2.23 45.70
C GLU A 59 -15.69 -1.96 44.36
N GLN A 60 -16.39 -0.83 44.25
CA GLN A 60 -17.05 -0.41 43.01
C GLN A 60 -16.01 0.00 41.97
N GLN A 61 -14.98 0.74 42.38
CA GLN A 61 -13.87 1.15 41.53
C GLN A 61 -13.11 -0.07 41.00
N ARG A 62 -12.80 -1.05 41.86
CA ARG A 62 -12.14 -2.31 41.47
C ARG A 62 -12.93 -3.10 40.44
N SER A 63 -14.25 -3.21 40.60
CA SER A 63 -15.11 -3.91 39.64
C SER A 63 -15.07 -3.24 38.27
N ASN A 64 -15.16 -1.91 38.23
CA ASN A 64 -15.07 -1.13 37.01
C ASN A 64 -13.69 -1.26 36.35
N ASN A 65 -12.61 -1.25 37.15
CA ASN A 65 -11.23 -1.36 36.66
C ASN A 65 -10.94 -2.73 36.03
N ILE A 66 -11.48 -3.82 36.59
CA ILE A 66 -11.39 -5.17 35.99
C ILE A 66 -12.15 -5.22 34.66
N ILE A 67 -13.35 -4.64 34.60
CA ILE A 67 -14.15 -4.58 33.36
C ILE A 67 -13.43 -3.76 32.29
N ALA A 68 -12.92 -2.58 32.65
CA ALA A 68 -12.15 -1.72 31.76
C ALA A 68 -10.90 -2.43 31.22
N THR A 69 -10.19 -3.18 32.08
CA THR A 69 -9.03 -3.99 31.68
C THR A 69 -9.42 -5.04 30.63
N ARG A 70 -10.56 -5.71 30.80
CA ARG A 70 -11.05 -6.70 29.81
C ARG A 70 -11.39 -6.06 28.47
N VAL A 71 -12.11 -4.94 28.50
CA VAL A 71 -12.47 -4.20 27.27
C VAL A 71 -11.21 -3.73 26.55
N TYR A 72 -10.23 -3.18 27.29
CA TYR A 72 -8.96 -2.73 26.74
C TYR A 72 -8.21 -3.86 26.03
N LEU A 73 -8.07 -5.03 26.68
CA LEU A 73 -7.37 -6.18 26.08
C LEU A 73 -8.07 -6.70 24.81
N ILE A 74 -9.40 -6.71 24.78
CA ILE A 74 -10.17 -7.10 23.59
C ILE A 74 -9.92 -6.11 22.45
N VAL A 75 -10.02 -4.80 22.72
CA VAL A 75 -9.79 -3.76 21.71
C VAL A 75 -8.35 -3.78 21.21
N LEU A 76 -7.37 -3.97 22.10
CA LEU A 76 -5.96 -4.08 21.76
C LEU A 76 -5.67 -5.31 20.86
N LEU A 77 -6.30 -6.46 21.15
CA LEU A 77 -6.18 -7.63 20.29
C LEU A 77 -6.77 -7.35 18.90
N ILE A 78 -7.95 -6.73 18.83
CA ILE A 78 -8.60 -6.39 17.57
C ILE A 78 -7.73 -5.43 16.75
N SER A 79 -7.10 -4.43 17.38
CA SER A 79 -6.24 -3.46 16.68
C SER A 79 -4.94 -4.09 16.17
N LEU A 80 -4.32 -5.00 16.93
CA LEU A 80 -3.15 -5.73 16.47
C LEU A 80 -3.48 -6.68 15.32
N ILE A 81 -4.63 -7.36 15.38
CA ILE A 81 -5.11 -8.24 14.30
C ILE A 81 -5.38 -7.44 13.03
N SER A 82 -6.05 -6.28 13.12
CA SER A 82 -6.34 -5.45 11.95
C SER A 82 -5.08 -4.94 11.26
N ILE A 83 -4.06 -4.53 12.04
CA ILE A 83 -2.74 -4.15 11.53
C ILE A 83 -2.06 -5.34 10.84
N GLY A 84 -2.10 -6.52 11.45
CA GLY A 84 -1.52 -7.74 10.86
C GLY A 84 -2.16 -8.10 9.52
N ILE A 85 -3.50 -8.04 9.44
CA ILE A 85 -4.25 -8.26 8.20
C ILE A 85 -3.85 -7.24 7.14
N PHE A 86 -3.76 -5.95 7.50
CA PHE A 86 -3.37 -4.90 6.57
C PHE A 86 -1.98 -5.15 5.98
N ILE A 87 -0.99 -5.49 6.81
CA ILE A 87 0.37 -5.79 6.35
C ILE A 87 0.36 -7.02 5.42
N TRP A 88 -0.41 -8.05 5.77
CA TRP A 88 -0.50 -9.28 4.98
C TRP A 88 -1.10 -9.04 3.59
N VAL A 89 -2.19 -8.26 3.51
CA VAL A 89 -2.86 -7.90 2.25
C VAL A 89 -1.93 -7.10 1.31
N ASN A 90 -1.10 -6.21 1.86
CA ASN A 90 -0.23 -5.35 1.06
C ASN A 90 1.07 -6.03 0.59
N SER A 91 1.40 -7.23 1.09
CA SER A 91 2.68 -7.89 0.81
C SER A 91 2.79 -8.49 -0.61
N TYR A 92 1.76 -8.35 -1.45
CA TYR A 92 1.67 -9.08 -2.73
C TYR A 92 1.39 -8.23 -3.97
N ILE A 93 1.48 -6.90 -3.91
CA ILE A 93 1.25 -6.07 -5.11
C ILE A 93 2.57 -5.89 -5.88
N THR A 94 2.90 -6.83 -6.76
CA THR A 94 4.01 -6.67 -7.71
C THR A 94 3.50 -5.96 -8.98
N THR A 95 3.76 -4.67 -9.09
CA THR A 95 3.48 -3.93 -10.33
C THR A 95 4.65 -4.09 -11.30
N VAL A 96 4.50 -4.90 -12.34
CA VAL A 96 5.50 -5.01 -13.42
C VAL A 96 5.36 -3.80 -14.34
N THR A 97 6.37 -2.93 -14.36
CA THR A 97 6.40 -1.74 -15.23
C THR A 97 7.05 -2.09 -16.58
N LEU A 98 6.25 -2.17 -17.65
CA LEU A 98 6.74 -2.38 -19.01
C LEU A 98 7.07 -1.03 -19.67
N LYS A 99 8.37 -0.68 -19.75
CA LYS A 99 8.84 0.65 -20.19
C LYS A 99 8.79 0.88 -21.71
N TYR A 100 8.91 -0.18 -22.51
CA TYR A 100 8.95 -0.09 -23.97
C TYR A 100 8.18 -1.25 -24.58
N LEU A 101 6.96 -0.97 -25.03
CA LEU A 101 6.06 -1.97 -25.61
C LEU A 101 6.00 -1.78 -27.12
N THR A 102 6.18 -2.87 -27.89
CA THR A 102 5.91 -2.86 -29.33
C THR A 102 4.40 -2.77 -29.60
N LYS A 103 4.02 -2.24 -30.78
CA LYS A 103 2.60 -2.06 -31.16
C LYS A 103 1.77 -3.35 -31.01
N GLU A 104 2.35 -4.49 -31.34
CA GLU A 104 1.72 -5.81 -31.22
C GLU A 104 1.49 -6.22 -29.76
N GLN A 105 2.42 -5.86 -28.87
CA GLN A 105 2.34 -6.18 -27.45
C GLN A 105 1.30 -5.30 -26.74
N LEU A 106 1.05 -4.07 -27.24
CA LEU A 106 -0.03 -3.20 -26.77
C LEU A 106 -1.43 -3.79 -27.02
N LYS A 107 -1.60 -4.47 -28.15
CA LYS A 107 -2.88 -5.07 -28.55
C LYS A 107 -3.28 -6.25 -27.66
N ASN A 108 -2.32 -6.86 -26.99
CA ASN A 108 -2.51 -8.04 -26.14
C ASN A 108 -2.64 -7.70 -24.64
N LEU A 109 -2.82 -6.43 -24.28
CA LEU A 109 -2.98 -6.04 -22.88
C LEU A 109 -4.34 -6.47 -22.32
N PRO A 110 -4.40 -6.94 -21.06
CA PRO A 110 -5.65 -7.23 -20.38
C PRO A 110 -6.57 -6.01 -20.32
N VAL A 111 -7.87 -6.25 -20.46
CA VAL A 111 -8.91 -5.23 -20.34
C VAL A 111 -8.84 -4.63 -18.92
N GLY A 112 -8.63 -3.32 -18.81
CA GLY A 112 -8.50 -2.60 -17.53
C GLY A 112 -7.07 -2.22 -17.12
N THR A 113 -6.08 -2.43 -17.99
CA THR A 113 -4.70 -1.98 -17.72
C THR A 113 -4.63 -0.44 -17.65
N LYS A 114 -4.16 0.10 -16.52
CA LYS A 114 -3.93 1.54 -16.33
C LYS A 114 -2.54 1.91 -16.83
N CYS A 115 -2.47 2.72 -17.89
CA CYS A 115 -1.21 3.30 -18.36
C CYS A 115 -0.97 4.64 -17.67
N PRO A 116 0.04 4.78 -16.79
CA PRO A 116 0.36 6.08 -16.21
C PRO A 116 0.92 7.02 -17.28
N CYS A 117 0.43 8.26 -17.31
CA CYS A 117 0.96 9.29 -18.19
C CYS A 117 2.32 9.76 -17.67
N SER A 118 3.33 9.83 -18.55
CA SER A 118 4.65 10.40 -18.21
C SER A 118 4.56 11.91 -17.87
N ARG A 119 3.56 12.59 -18.44
CA ARG A 119 3.28 14.01 -18.22
C ARG A 119 1.79 14.29 -18.38
N ILE A 120 1.29 15.27 -17.62
CA ILE A 120 -0.13 15.69 -17.62
C ILE A 120 -0.49 16.56 -18.82
N SER A 121 0.50 17.14 -19.50
CA SER A 121 0.31 17.97 -20.67
C SER A 121 1.50 17.85 -21.60
N ILE A 122 1.24 17.90 -22.91
CA ILE A 122 2.26 17.94 -23.94
C ILE A 122 2.11 19.25 -24.70
N SER A 123 3.19 20.03 -24.81
CA SER A 123 3.17 21.23 -25.64
C SER A 123 2.92 20.87 -27.09
N TYR A 124 2.09 21.65 -27.79
CA TYR A 124 1.71 21.37 -29.19
C TYR A 124 2.92 21.19 -30.11
N GLY A 125 3.99 21.98 -29.88
CA GLY A 125 5.22 21.92 -30.66
C GLY A 125 6.06 20.65 -30.46
N GLU A 126 5.76 19.82 -29.47
CA GLU A 126 6.48 18.55 -29.28
C GLU A 126 5.96 17.40 -30.14
N PHE A 127 4.70 17.43 -30.54
CA PHE A 127 4.10 16.41 -31.40
C PHE A 127 3.67 16.93 -32.76
N THR A 128 3.71 18.25 -32.95
CA THR A 128 3.35 18.89 -34.21
C THR A 128 4.58 19.59 -34.78
N SER A 129 4.99 19.18 -35.98
CA SER A 129 5.95 19.90 -36.81
C SER A 129 5.19 20.63 -37.91
N LEU A 130 5.32 21.96 -37.96
CA LEU A 130 4.78 22.79 -39.04
C LEU A 130 5.95 23.48 -39.73
N GLU A 131 6.22 23.11 -40.97
CA GLU A 131 7.12 23.83 -41.87
C GLU A 131 6.26 24.53 -42.95
N PRO A 132 5.69 25.73 -42.65
CA PRO A 132 4.86 26.43 -43.61
C PRO A 132 5.71 26.98 -44.76
N THR A 133 5.35 26.61 -45.99
CA THR A 133 5.89 27.23 -47.19
C THR A 133 4.93 28.31 -47.66
N TYR A 134 5.37 29.57 -47.60
CA TYR A 134 4.57 30.71 -48.06
C TYR A 134 4.73 30.88 -49.57
N HIS A 135 3.62 31.00 -50.28
CA HIS A 135 3.61 31.45 -51.67
C HIS A 135 3.43 32.98 -51.72
N GLN A 136 3.93 33.63 -52.78
CA GLN A 136 3.65 35.04 -53.03
C GLN A 136 2.15 35.23 -53.26
N ILE A 137 1.57 36.34 -52.78
CA ILE A 137 0.15 36.65 -52.98
C ILE A 137 -0.09 36.76 -54.50
N CYS A 138 -0.84 35.82 -55.08
CA CYS A 138 -1.03 35.74 -56.54
C CYS A 138 -2.20 36.58 -57.05
N SER A 139 -3.15 36.93 -56.18
CA SER A 139 -4.31 37.76 -56.52
C SER A 139 -4.81 38.46 -55.26
N SER A 140 -4.70 39.78 -55.26
CA SER A 140 -5.31 40.64 -54.25
C SER A 140 -5.52 42.01 -54.89
N ASP A 141 -6.60 42.68 -54.54
CA ASP A 141 -6.85 44.03 -55.03
C ASP A 141 -5.73 44.98 -54.57
N PHE A 142 -5.06 44.69 -53.44
CA PHE A 142 -3.92 45.45 -52.90
C PHE A 142 -2.62 45.32 -53.71
N ILE A 143 -2.52 44.34 -54.60
CA ILE A 143 -1.40 44.20 -55.54
C ILE A 143 -1.82 44.52 -56.98
N SER A 144 -3.05 45.00 -57.18
CA SER A 144 -3.53 45.40 -58.49
C SER A 144 -2.92 46.73 -58.92
N ASP A 145 -2.71 46.90 -60.22
CA ASP A 145 -2.28 48.18 -60.79
C ASP A 145 -3.25 49.32 -60.47
N ARG A 146 -4.54 49.00 -60.31
CA ARG A 146 -5.57 49.95 -59.89
C ARG A 146 -5.27 50.51 -58.51
N TRP A 147 -5.05 49.64 -57.52
CA TRP A 147 -4.77 50.06 -56.14
C TRP A 147 -3.43 50.78 -56.03
N ILE A 148 -2.40 50.26 -56.69
CA ILE A 148 -1.07 50.88 -56.75
C ILE A 148 -1.19 52.30 -57.32
N ASN A 149 -1.88 52.47 -58.46
CA ASN A 149 -2.10 53.79 -59.04
C ASN A 149 -2.93 54.72 -58.15
N ALA A 150 -3.94 54.21 -57.43
CA ALA A 150 -4.73 55.00 -56.50
C ALA A 150 -3.88 55.59 -55.37
N ILE A 151 -2.89 54.84 -54.85
CA ILE A 151 -1.96 55.34 -53.83
C ILE A 151 -0.98 56.38 -54.42
N TYR A 152 -0.42 56.11 -55.61
CA TYR A 152 0.53 57.03 -56.25
C TYR A 152 -0.11 58.33 -56.75
N THR A 153 -1.38 58.28 -57.15
CA THR A 153 -2.15 59.49 -57.52
C THR A 153 -2.65 60.23 -56.28
N GLY A 154 -3.02 59.50 -55.23
CA GLY A 154 -3.39 60.06 -53.92
C GLY A 154 -2.26 60.80 -53.22
N SER A 155 -0.98 60.45 -53.44
CA SER A 155 0.14 61.20 -52.86
C SER A 155 0.36 62.59 -53.45
N ASN A 156 -0.22 62.89 -54.62
CA ASN A 156 -0.24 64.24 -55.21
C ASN A 156 -1.59 64.96 -54.99
N ALA A 157 -2.58 64.29 -54.39
CA ALA A 157 -3.86 64.86 -54.00
C ALA A 157 -3.82 65.21 -52.50
N THR A 158 -3.58 66.48 -52.25
CA THR A 158 -3.62 67.10 -50.93
C THR A 158 -5.00 66.88 -50.27
N TYR A 159 -4.96 66.36 -49.03
CA TYR A 159 -6.01 66.32 -48.00
C TYR A 159 -7.20 65.35 -48.19
N PHE A 160 -7.12 64.19 -47.54
CA PHE A 160 -8.29 63.58 -46.88
C PHE A 160 -8.62 64.45 -45.64
N ASN A 161 -9.67 65.27 -45.73
CA ASN A 161 -10.35 65.78 -44.55
C ASN A 161 -11.39 64.74 -44.13
N ILE A 162 -11.16 64.12 -42.97
CA ILE A 162 -12.19 63.59 -42.09
C ILE A 162 -12.27 64.55 -40.91
#